data_AF-A0AAE0U7X4-F1
#
_entry.id   AF-A0AAE0U7X4-F1
#
_cell.length_a   1.000
_cell.length_b   1.000
_cell.length_c   1.000
_cell.angle_alpha   90.00
_cell.angle_beta   90.00
_cell.angle_gamma   90.00
#
_symmetry.space_group_name_H-M   'P 1'
#
loop_
_entity.id
_entity.type
_entity.pdbx_description
1 polymer ?
#
loop_
_entity_poly.entity_id
_entity_poly.type
_entity_poly.pdbx_seq_one_letter_code
_entity_poly.pdbx_strand_id
1 'polypeptide(L)'
;MAFSVFRVAWALLFAAPALSLNFTVAGGQIFTPGLAILDAPQPGTPLGGETIEVALDVSANGRLQLPPYANNTPSRIHNITIFLYSYDTGKNFTITNGTASADNASLGDIMFQEPGSTVKHVKWIWPDCLVGDGQPTQVGAARGVYNISIRQNFRLNNVDHYTIFDMPISVTNRIDAGVGRPSCDSLNNPLLTPAQINATNDVPVMFAPGDATIVQSAASNIGGSNGDGLGPTKPGANAGQGLGGAGALNWRSGAHWLCLISIAVAIVF
;
A
#
# COMPACT_ATOMS: atom_id res chain seq x y z
N MET A 1 -52.51 -3.95 48.55
CA MET A 1 -52.52 -2.91 47.48
C MET A 1 -51.18 -2.18 47.61
N ALA A 2 -50.10 -2.62 46.94
CA ALA A 2 -49.73 -2.36 45.53
C ALA A 2 -49.39 -0.86 45.33
N PHE A 3 -48.25 -0.40 44.77
CA PHE A 3 -47.26 -0.99 43.87
C PHE A 3 -45.86 -0.36 44.10
N SER A 4 -44.81 -1.17 43.91
CA SER A 4 -43.41 -0.73 43.75
C SER A 4 -43.22 -0.19 42.32
N VAL A 5 -42.68 1.02 42.19
CA VAL A 5 -42.39 1.64 40.88
C VAL A 5 -40.99 1.21 40.45
N PHE A 6 -40.93 0.25 39.53
CA PHE A 6 -39.71 -0.12 38.80
C PHE A 6 -39.30 1.03 37.87
N ARG A 7 -38.10 1.60 38.07
CA ARG A 7 -37.45 2.44 37.07
C ARG A 7 -36.73 1.55 36.07
N VAL A 8 -37.32 1.36 34.90
CA VAL A 8 -36.66 0.70 33.77
C VAL A 8 -35.77 1.73 33.08
N ALA A 9 -34.45 1.60 33.27
CA ALA A 9 -33.47 2.35 32.49
C ALA A 9 -33.41 1.75 31.07
N TRP A 10 -33.84 2.52 30.07
CA TRP A 10 -33.66 2.19 28.67
C TRP A 10 -32.18 2.39 28.30
N ALA A 11 -31.45 1.29 28.14
CA ALA A 11 -30.13 1.31 27.53
C ALA A 11 -30.28 1.50 26.02
N LEU A 12 -30.04 2.72 25.54
CA LEU A 12 -29.85 3.00 24.13
C LEU A 12 -28.49 2.43 23.71
N LEU A 13 -28.50 1.21 23.16
CA LEU A 13 -27.38 0.64 22.42
C LEU A 13 -27.19 1.46 21.14
N PHE A 14 -26.21 2.35 21.14
CA PHE A 14 -25.67 2.92 19.92
C PHE A 14 -24.98 1.78 19.15
N ALA A 15 -25.70 1.19 18.20
CA ALA A 15 -25.09 0.37 17.16
C ALA A 15 -24.32 1.32 16.23
N ALA A 16 -23.07 1.62 16.58
CA ALA A 16 -22.15 2.23 15.63
C ALA A 16 -21.91 1.20 14.51
N PRO A 17 -22.13 1.54 13.23
CA PRO A 17 -21.69 0.68 12.15
C PRO A 17 -20.15 0.63 12.22
N ALA A 18 -19.60 -0.51 12.64
CA ALA A 18 -18.20 -0.80 12.40
C ALA A 18 -18.04 -0.91 10.88
N LEU A 19 -17.54 0.14 10.23
CA LEU A 19 -17.04 0.04 8.87
C LEU A 19 -15.89 -0.96 8.90
N SER A 20 -16.16 -2.21 8.53
CA SER A 20 -15.12 -3.21 8.28
C SER A 20 -14.31 -2.73 7.09
N LEU A 21 -13.16 -2.11 7.37
CA LEU A 21 -12.17 -1.84 6.33
C LEU A 21 -11.55 -3.19 5.94
N ASN A 22 -11.86 -3.64 4.74
CA ASN A 22 -11.33 -4.89 4.21
C ASN A 22 -10.01 -4.61 3.49
N PHE A 23 -8.90 -5.05 4.09
CA PHE A 23 -7.56 -4.94 3.51
C PHE A 23 -7.12 -6.31 2.99
N THR A 24 -6.53 -6.33 1.79
CA THR A 24 -5.80 -7.52 1.32
C THR A 24 -4.39 -7.46 1.88
N VAL A 25 -4.12 -8.24 2.93
CA VAL A 25 -2.82 -8.28 3.61
C VAL A 25 -2.17 -9.63 3.39
N ALA A 26 -0.90 -9.65 2.97
CA ALA A 26 -0.11 -10.87 2.92
C ALA A 26 1.37 -10.57 3.17
N GLY A 27 2.04 -11.40 3.97
CA GLY A 27 3.46 -11.21 4.28
C GLY A 27 3.78 -9.91 5.02
N GLY A 28 2.79 -9.29 5.68
CA GLY A 28 2.93 -7.97 6.31
C GLY A 28 2.74 -6.79 5.34
N GLN A 29 2.53 -7.05 4.06
CA GLN A 29 2.25 -6.01 3.06
C GLN A 29 0.74 -5.86 2.85
N ILE A 30 0.31 -4.64 2.52
CA ILE A 30 -1.07 -4.29 2.25
C ILE A 30 -1.18 -3.94 0.77
N PHE A 31 -1.92 -4.76 0.03
CA PHE A 31 -2.11 -4.60 -1.39
C PHE A 31 -3.18 -3.55 -1.64
N THR A 32 -2.81 -2.50 -2.37
CA THR A 32 -3.70 -1.39 -2.70
C THR A 32 -4.34 -1.61 -4.07
N PRO A 33 -5.47 -0.96 -4.38
CA PRO A 33 -5.94 -0.83 -5.76
C PRO A 33 -4.97 0.09 -6.52
N GLY A 34 -3.93 -0.47 -7.12
CA GLY A 34 -2.87 0.29 -7.80
C GLY A 34 -1.59 -0.51 -8.01
N LEU A 35 -0.53 0.16 -8.46
CA LEU A 35 0.79 -0.48 -8.68
C LEU A 35 1.67 -0.50 -7.42
N ALA A 36 1.43 0.39 -6.47
CA ALA A 36 2.16 0.46 -5.22
C ALA A 36 1.56 -0.47 -4.16
N ILE A 37 2.42 -1.08 -3.35
CA ILE A 37 2.05 -1.92 -2.22
C ILE A 37 2.53 -1.22 -0.95
N LEU A 38 1.69 -1.17 0.07
CA LEU A 38 2.01 -0.50 1.33
C LEU A 38 2.65 -1.49 2.29
N ASP A 39 3.90 -1.23 2.67
CA ASP A 39 4.66 -2.07 3.62
C ASP A 39 4.46 -1.59 5.07
N ALA A 40 4.34 -0.27 5.26
CA ALA A 40 4.10 0.35 6.56
C ALA A 40 3.47 1.74 6.41
N PRO A 41 2.60 2.16 7.35
CA PRO A 41 2.23 1.47 8.60
C PRO A 41 1.07 0.46 8.42
N GLN A 42 0.78 -0.31 9.47
CA GLN A 42 -0.34 -1.25 9.51
C GLN A 42 -1.66 -0.56 9.90
N PRO A 43 -2.84 -1.12 9.54
CA PRO A 43 -4.15 -0.64 9.97
C PRO A 43 -4.26 -0.44 11.47
N GLY A 44 -4.73 0.74 11.88
CA GLY A 44 -4.96 1.10 13.28
C GLY A 44 -3.69 1.40 14.09
N THR A 45 -2.52 1.47 13.46
CA THR A 45 -1.26 1.72 14.19
C THR A 45 -1.31 3.07 14.91
N PRO A 46 -1.03 3.13 16.23
CA PRO A 46 -0.78 4.38 16.93
C PRO A 46 0.61 4.92 16.57
N LEU A 47 0.66 6.11 16.01
CA LEU A 47 1.86 6.77 15.52
C LEU A 47 2.20 8.02 16.34
N GLY A 48 3.48 8.37 16.31
CA GLY A 48 4.12 9.46 17.03
C GLY A 48 5.61 9.51 16.67
N GLY A 49 6.45 9.95 17.61
CA GLY A 49 7.89 10.11 17.38
C GLY A 49 8.21 11.40 16.60
N GLU A 50 9.38 11.42 15.95
CA GLU A 50 9.84 12.62 15.25
C GLU A 50 9.13 12.82 13.90
N THR A 51 9.02 11.74 13.13
CA THR A 51 8.44 11.69 11.80
C THR A 51 7.42 10.58 11.68
N ILE A 52 6.44 10.74 10.79
CA ILE A 52 5.70 9.62 10.23
C ILE A 52 6.58 8.94 9.17
N GLU A 53 6.61 7.60 9.19
CA GLU A 53 7.26 6.80 8.16
C GLU A 53 6.22 6.02 7.36
N VAL A 54 6.21 6.23 6.04
CA VAL A 54 5.38 5.45 5.10
C VAL A 54 6.30 4.74 4.12
N ALA A 55 6.18 3.42 4.04
CA ALA A 55 6.99 2.59 3.15
C ALA A 55 6.12 2.01 2.04
N LEU A 56 6.49 2.28 0.78
CA LEU A 56 5.77 1.81 -0.40
C LEU A 56 6.69 1.01 -1.33
N ASP A 57 6.34 -0.24 -1.62
CA ASP A 57 6.92 -0.96 -2.75
C ASP A 57 6.28 -0.45 -4.05
N VAL A 58 7.07 0.19 -4.91
CA VAL A 58 6.66 0.79 -6.19
C VAL A 58 7.01 -0.09 -7.40
N SER A 59 7.28 -1.36 -7.17
CA SER A 59 7.69 -2.34 -8.20
C SER A 59 6.55 -3.28 -8.62
N ALA A 60 5.31 -3.07 -8.16
CA ALA A 60 4.20 -3.99 -8.41
C ALA A 60 4.56 -5.44 -8.05
N ASN A 61 5.12 -5.64 -6.85
CA ASN A 61 5.63 -6.92 -6.38
C ASN A 61 6.71 -7.51 -7.32
N GLY A 62 7.67 -6.66 -7.73
CA GLY A 62 8.78 -7.01 -8.63
C GLY A 62 8.43 -7.13 -10.13
N ARG A 63 7.19 -6.82 -10.54
CA ARG A 63 6.72 -6.95 -11.94
C ARG A 63 6.87 -5.67 -12.76
N LEU A 64 7.04 -4.52 -12.12
CA LEU A 64 7.20 -3.21 -12.74
C LEU A 64 8.67 -2.77 -12.67
N GLN A 65 9.22 -2.33 -13.80
CA GLN A 65 10.53 -1.69 -13.82
C GLN A 65 10.52 -0.39 -13.00
N LEU A 66 11.66 -0.03 -12.42
CA LEU A 66 11.81 1.26 -11.73
C LEU A 66 12.05 2.40 -12.74
N PRO A 67 11.72 3.65 -12.39
CA PRO A 67 12.07 4.80 -13.21
C PRO A 67 13.60 4.92 -13.42
N PRO A 68 14.06 5.55 -14.51
CA PRO A 68 13.26 6.31 -15.48
C PRO A 68 12.47 5.43 -16.46
N TYR A 69 11.22 5.82 -16.72
CA TYR A 69 10.37 5.15 -17.71
C TYR A 69 10.56 5.75 -19.09
N ALA A 70 10.56 4.91 -20.12
CA ALA A 70 10.48 5.40 -21.50
C ALA A 70 9.07 6.00 -21.74
N ASN A 71 8.98 6.98 -22.65
CA ASN A 71 7.70 7.65 -22.92
C ASN A 71 6.58 6.70 -23.37
N ASN A 72 6.94 5.60 -24.03
CA ASN A 72 6.03 4.58 -24.55
C ASN A 72 5.93 3.34 -23.66
N THR A 73 6.41 3.37 -22.40
CA THR A 73 6.27 2.22 -21.50
C THR A 73 4.78 1.94 -21.23
N PRO A 74 4.28 0.71 -21.50
CA PRO A 74 2.86 0.38 -21.33
C PRO A 74 2.37 0.46 -19.89
N SER A 75 3.24 0.15 -18.92
CA SER A 75 2.91 0.26 -17.50
C SER A 75 3.96 1.10 -16.77
N ARG A 76 3.52 2.09 -16.01
CA ARG A 76 4.39 2.99 -15.24
C ARG A 76 3.62 3.72 -14.15
N ILE A 77 4.31 4.12 -13.09
CA ILE A 77 3.78 5.08 -12.13
C ILE A 77 4.10 6.49 -12.66
N HIS A 78 3.09 7.34 -12.82
CA HIS A 78 3.29 8.74 -13.19
C HIS A 78 3.62 9.58 -11.95
N ASN A 79 2.85 9.42 -10.87
CA ASN A 79 3.16 9.97 -9.56
C ASN A 79 2.37 9.26 -8.45
N ILE A 80 2.84 9.44 -7.20
CA ILE A 80 2.10 9.05 -6.00
C ILE A 80 2.10 10.25 -5.05
N THR A 81 0.91 10.68 -4.63
CA THR A 81 0.72 11.77 -3.68
C THR A 81 0.13 11.22 -2.39
N ILE A 82 0.71 11.56 -1.25
CA ILE A 82 0.28 11.07 0.05
C ILE A 82 -0.26 12.25 0.87
N PHE A 83 -1.45 12.06 1.44
CA PHE A 83 -2.06 13.01 2.36
C PHE A 83 -2.28 12.37 3.73
N LEU A 84 -2.25 13.19 4.78
CA LEU A 84 -2.70 12.82 6.11
C LEU A 84 -3.95 13.65 6.41
N TYR A 85 -5.11 13.01 6.48
CA TYR A 85 -6.37 13.73 6.66
C TYR A 85 -7.26 13.11 7.74
N SER A 86 -8.15 13.93 8.31
CA SER A 86 -9.17 13.50 9.25
C SER A 86 -10.40 14.40 9.15
N TYR A 87 -11.56 13.79 8.92
CA TYR A 87 -12.83 14.49 8.99
C TYR A 87 -13.20 14.90 10.41
N ASP A 88 -12.73 14.15 11.42
CA ASP A 88 -13.03 14.42 12.83
C ASP A 88 -12.29 15.66 13.34
N THR A 89 -11.02 15.83 12.94
CA THR A 89 -10.21 16.99 13.34
C THR A 89 -10.28 18.14 12.35
N GLY A 90 -10.85 17.91 11.16
CA GLY A 90 -10.91 18.88 10.06
C GLY A 90 -9.55 19.19 9.43
N LYS A 91 -8.55 18.33 9.63
CA LYS A 91 -7.18 18.53 9.12
C LYS A 91 -6.91 17.74 7.84
N ASN A 92 -6.12 18.31 6.95
CA ASN A 92 -5.68 17.67 5.70
C ASN A 92 -4.27 18.17 5.34
N PHE A 93 -3.24 17.36 5.56
CA PHE A 93 -1.86 17.73 5.32
C PHE A 93 -1.30 16.99 4.10
N THR A 94 -0.53 17.69 3.27
CA THR A 94 0.23 17.03 2.21
C THR A 94 1.53 16.47 2.77
N ILE A 95 1.69 15.14 2.74
CA ILE A 95 2.91 14.45 3.16
C ILE A 95 3.94 14.51 2.02
N THR A 96 3.55 14.12 0.81
CA THR A 96 4.41 14.17 -0.38
C THR A 96 3.76 14.99 -1.48
N ASN A 97 4.55 15.82 -2.17
CA ASN A 97 4.12 16.53 -3.35
C ASN A 97 5.17 16.40 -4.46
N GLY A 98 4.76 15.88 -5.63
CA GLY A 98 5.57 15.83 -6.84
C GLY A 98 6.12 17.18 -7.33
N THR A 99 5.70 18.30 -6.74
CA THR A 99 6.18 19.66 -7.04
C THR A 99 6.82 20.39 -5.84
N ALA A 100 7.24 19.69 -4.78
CA ALA A 100 7.67 20.35 -3.53
C ALA A 100 8.90 21.26 -3.73
N SER A 101 8.71 22.55 -3.51
CA SER A 101 9.75 23.59 -3.48
C SER A 101 9.64 24.51 -2.26
N ALA A 102 9.10 24.04 -1.13
CA ALA A 102 8.99 24.86 0.08
C ALA A 102 9.33 24.06 1.36
N ASP A 103 10.40 24.52 2.03
CA ASP A 103 10.69 24.36 3.46
C ASP A 103 10.58 22.95 4.07
N ASN A 104 11.29 21.98 3.50
CA ASN A 104 11.72 20.69 4.11
C ASN A 104 10.63 19.79 4.73
N ALA A 105 9.36 20.19 4.74
CA ALA A 105 8.28 19.45 5.38
C ALA A 105 7.65 18.46 4.39
N SER A 106 7.31 18.90 3.17
CA SER A 106 6.80 17.99 2.14
C SER A 106 7.94 17.40 1.34
N LEU A 107 7.97 16.07 1.21
CA LEU A 107 8.93 15.43 0.32
C LEU A 107 8.50 15.64 -1.13
N GLY A 108 9.46 15.88 -2.01
CA GLY A 108 9.27 15.91 -3.47
C GLY A 108 8.65 14.61 -4.01
N ASP A 109 8.58 14.46 -5.33
CA ASP A 109 8.06 13.24 -5.94
C ASP A 109 8.76 12.00 -5.35
N ILE A 110 7.96 11.13 -4.73
CA ILE A 110 8.43 9.91 -4.07
C ILE A 110 9.14 8.99 -5.05
N MET A 111 8.81 9.07 -6.35
CA MET A 111 9.46 8.25 -7.37
C MET A 111 10.93 8.63 -7.61
N PHE A 112 11.35 9.84 -7.21
CA PHE A 112 12.76 10.26 -7.23
C PHE A 112 13.50 9.99 -5.92
N GLN A 113 12.80 9.61 -4.86
CA GLN A 113 13.43 9.21 -3.61
C GLN A 113 14.05 7.83 -3.76
N GLU A 114 15.20 7.62 -3.12
CA GLU A 114 15.94 6.35 -3.11
C GLU A 114 16.08 5.73 -4.51
N PRO A 115 16.78 6.38 -5.47
CA PRO A 115 16.91 5.88 -6.84
C PRO A 115 17.43 4.44 -6.87
N GLY A 116 16.78 3.59 -7.68
CA GLY A 116 17.12 2.16 -7.79
C GLY A 116 16.51 1.24 -6.71
N SER A 117 15.90 1.79 -5.65
CA SER A 117 15.16 0.99 -4.66
C SER A 117 13.72 0.71 -5.12
N THR A 118 13.26 -0.52 -4.91
CA THR A 118 11.85 -0.91 -5.12
C THR A 118 10.96 -0.40 -4.00
N VAL A 119 11.50 -0.23 -2.79
CA VAL A 119 10.78 0.34 -1.64
C VAL A 119 11.17 1.79 -1.47
N LYS A 120 10.16 2.65 -1.31
CA LYS A 120 10.30 4.09 -1.04
C LYS A 120 9.89 4.40 0.39
N HIS A 121 10.78 5.03 1.14
CA HIS A 121 10.55 5.46 2.52
C HIS A 121 10.30 6.96 2.59
N VAL A 122 9.06 7.32 2.87
CA VAL A 122 8.63 8.69 3.15
C VAL A 122 8.81 8.96 4.63
N LYS A 123 9.68 9.91 4.98
CA LYS A 123 9.84 10.42 6.34
C LYS A 123 9.35 11.86 6.41
N TRP A 124 8.24 12.10 7.09
CA TRP A 124 7.60 13.41 7.15
C TRP A 124 7.48 13.90 8.59
N ILE A 125 7.93 15.12 8.87
CA ILE A 125 7.96 15.69 10.22
C ILE A 125 6.55 16.08 10.65
N TRP A 126 6.14 15.62 11.83
CA TRP A 126 4.85 16.03 12.39
C TRP A 126 4.80 17.55 12.65
N PRO A 127 3.74 18.25 12.23
CA PRO A 127 3.56 19.67 12.50
C PRO A 127 3.24 19.95 13.97
N ASP A 128 3.43 21.21 14.36
CA ASP A 128 3.35 21.68 15.74
C ASP A 128 2.00 21.38 16.44
N CYS A 129 0.86 21.46 15.75
CA CYS A 129 -0.43 21.21 16.35
C CYS A 129 -0.67 19.73 16.69
N LEU A 130 0.16 18.81 16.18
CA LEU A 130 0.11 17.39 16.51
C LEU A 130 1.03 17.03 17.69
N VAL A 131 1.80 17.97 18.24
CA VAL A 131 2.62 17.77 19.45
C VAL A 131 1.74 17.37 20.64
N GLY A 132 2.21 16.41 21.44
CA GLY A 132 1.49 15.91 22.60
C GLY A 132 1.72 14.42 22.84
N ASP A 133 1.09 13.89 23.87
CA ASP A 133 1.18 12.48 24.25
C ASP A 133 -0.20 11.97 24.69
N GLY A 134 -0.60 10.82 24.15
CA GLY A 134 -1.90 10.20 24.41
C GLY A 134 -3.04 10.69 23.51
N GLN A 135 -4.25 10.32 23.96
CA GLN A 135 -5.53 10.56 23.30
C GLN A 135 -5.92 12.05 23.34
N PRO A 136 -6.74 12.54 22.37
CA PRO A 136 -7.27 13.89 22.44
C PRO A 136 -8.10 14.10 23.72
N THR A 137 -7.77 15.12 24.49
CA THR A 137 -8.40 15.43 25.80
C THR A 137 -9.43 16.55 25.72
N GLN A 138 -9.51 17.25 24.58
CA GLN A 138 -10.38 18.41 24.38
C GLN A 138 -11.04 18.39 23.00
N VAL A 139 -12.22 19.02 22.92
CA VAL A 139 -12.92 19.24 21.64
C VAL A 139 -12.06 20.16 20.77
N GLY A 140 -11.92 19.81 19.49
CA GLY A 140 -11.06 20.55 18.56
C GLY A 140 -9.57 20.22 18.66
N ALA A 141 -9.18 19.21 19.44
CA ALA A 141 -7.81 18.68 19.41
C ALA A 141 -7.44 18.24 17.99
N ALA A 142 -6.25 18.61 17.53
CA ALA A 142 -5.75 18.16 16.24
C ALA A 142 -5.27 16.68 16.28
N ARG A 143 -5.01 16.10 17.45
CA ARG A 143 -4.64 14.69 17.59
C ARG A 143 -5.88 13.80 17.54
N GLY A 144 -5.75 12.55 17.07
CA GLY A 144 -6.88 11.62 16.96
C GLY A 144 -6.72 10.60 15.84
N VAL A 145 -7.85 10.17 15.28
CA VAL A 145 -7.90 9.22 14.15
C VAL A 145 -7.66 9.98 12.85
N TYR A 146 -6.81 9.41 12.00
CA TYR A 146 -6.44 9.96 10.70
C TYR A 146 -6.39 8.85 9.66
N ASN A 147 -6.49 9.23 8.40
CA ASN A 147 -6.19 8.37 7.27
C ASN A 147 -4.93 8.88 6.55
N ILE A 148 -4.01 7.97 6.26
CA ILE A 148 -2.98 8.17 5.25
C ILE A 148 -3.62 7.84 3.90
N SER A 149 -3.89 8.86 3.10
CA SER A 149 -4.48 8.73 1.77
C SER A 149 -3.37 8.60 0.73
N ILE A 150 -3.23 7.42 0.15
CA ILE A 150 -2.27 7.13 -0.91
C ILE A 150 -3.00 7.25 -2.24
N ARG A 151 -2.65 8.29 -3.00
CA ARG A 151 -3.26 8.56 -4.31
C ARG A 151 -2.27 8.25 -5.41
N GLN A 152 -2.63 7.31 -6.28
CA GLN A 152 -1.75 6.83 -7.33
C GLN A 152 -2.28 7.27 -8.69
N ASN A 153 -1.43 7.94 -9.47
CA ASN A 153 -1.65 8.17 -10.89
C ASN A 153 -0.69 7.28 -11.67
N PHE A 154 -1.21 6.31 -12.40
CA PHE A 154 -0.38 5.32 -13.07
C PHE A 154 -1.01 4.86 -14.38
N ARG A 155 -0.17 4.24 -15.20
CA ARG A 155 -0.59 3.52 -16.39
C ARG A 155 -0.40 2.03 -16.16
N LEU A 156 -1.40 1.23 -16.52
CA LEU A 156 -1.31 -0.22 -16.59
C LEU A 156 -1.74 -0.66 -17.99
N ASN A 157 -0.85 -1.34 -18.71
CA ASN A 157 -1.13 -1.91 -20.03
C ASN A 157 -1.77 -0.91 -21.02
N ASN A 158 -1.20 0.30 -21.08
CA ASN A 158 -1.65 1.45 -21.89
C ASN A 158 -2.95 2.14 -21.46
N VAL A 159 -3.50 1.77 -20.30
CA VAL A 159 -4.67 2.45 -19.72
C VAL A 159 -4.22 3.27 -18.51
N ASP A 160 -4.59 4.55 -18.48
CA ASP A 160 -4.27 5.44 -17.37
C ASP A 160 -5.37 5.33 -16.30
N HIS A 161 -4.95 5.25 -15.04
CA HIS A 161 -5.79 5.02 -13.87
C HIS A 161 -5.44 6.01 -12.75
N TYR A 162 -6.46 6.31 -11.94
CA TYR A 162 -6.30 7.10 -10.73
C TYR A 162 -7.03 6.44 -9.57
N THR A 163 -6.28 6.08 -8.53
CA THR A 163 -6.83 5.39 -7.37
C THR A 163 -6.48 6.09 -6.07
N ILE A 164 -7.33 5.89 -5.08
CA ILE A 164 -7.18 6.37 -3.72
C ILE A 164 -7.35 5.19 -2.77
N PHE A 165 -6.35 5.01 -1.92
CA PHE A 165 -6.36 4.04 -0.85
C PHE A 165 -6.17 4.75 0.47
N ASP A 166 -7.11 4.57 1.40
CA ASP A 166 -7.08 5.22 2.70
C ASP A 166 -6.73 4.21 3.80
N MET A 167 -5.69 4.55 4.54
CA MET A 167 -5.08 3.72 5.55
C MET A 167 -5.31 4.36 6.93
N PRO A 168 -6.17 3.79 7.80
CA PRO A 168 -6.50 4.35 9.11
C PRO A 168 -5.37 4.22 10.13
N ILE A 169 -4.92 5.33 10.71
CA ILE A 169 -3.96 5.39 11.82
C ILE A 169 -4.56 6.18 13.00
N SER A 170 -3.85 6.21 14.11
CA SER A 170 -4.12 7.15 15.19
C SER A 170 -2.87 7.92 15.58
N VAL A 171 -2.99 9.24 15.75
CA VAL A 171 -1.89 10.11 16.20
C VAL A 171 -2.02 10.26 17.72
N THR A 172 -1.57 9.24 18.43
CA THR A 172 -1.74 9.14 19.89
C THR A 172 -0.44 8.86 20.64
N ASN A 173 0.61 8.37 19.98
CA ASN A 173 1.91 8.24 20.64
C ASN A 173 2.58 9.62 20.79
N ARG A 174 3.50 9.70 21.74
CA ARG A 174 4.24 10.93 22.06
C ARG A 174 4.90 11.54 20.83
N ILE A 175 4.67 12.84 20.62
CA ILE A 175 5.37 13.71 19.68
C ILE A 175 5.91 14.88 20.50
N ASP A 176 7.23 15.01 20.55
CA ASP A 176 7.89 16.06 21.33
C ASP A 176 7.86 17.41 20.61
N ALA A 177 7.77 18.51 21.36
CA ALA A 177 7.92 19.85 20.80
C ALA A 177 9.34 20.05 20.23
N GLY A 178 9.48 20.84 19.16
CA GLY A 178 10.77 21.09 18.53
C GLY A 178 10.77 22.31 17.62
N VAL A 179 11.92 23.00 17.53
CA VAL A 179 12.08 24.30 16.85
C VAL A 179 12.05 24.21 15.31
N GLY A 180 12.02 23.00 14.75
CA GLY A 180 11.99 22.75 13.30
C GLY A 180 10.66 22.16 12.79
N ARG A 181 9.64 22.06 13.64
CA ARG A 181 8.33 21.54 13.22
C ARG A 181 7.56 22.62 12.45
N PRO A 182 7.03 22.30 11.26
CA PRO A 182 6.22 23.24 10.50
C PRO A 182 4.92 23.56 11.23
N SER A 183 4.38 24.75 11.01
CA SER A 183 3.08 25.09 11.57
C SER A 183 1.97 24.35 10.83
N CYS A 184 0.96 23.88 11.56
CA CYS A 184 -0.17 23.19 10.92
C CYS A 184 -0.85 24.06 9.86
N ASP A 185 -1.02 25.36 10.10
CA ASP A 185 -1.69 26.26 9.16
C ASP A 185 -0.92 26.41 7.83
N SER A 186 0.41 26.26 7.85
CA SER A 186 1.23 26.28 6.63
C SER A 186 1.08 25.02 5.76
N LEU A 187 0.67 23.90 6.36
CA LEU A 187 0.54 22.61 5.68
C LEU A 187 -0.91 22.18 5.44
N ASN A 188 -1.86 22.84 6.09
CA ASN A 188 -3.26 22.44 6.05
C ASN A 188 -3.90 22.87 4.73
N ASN A 189 -4.36 21.89 3.99
CA ASN A 189 -5.13 22.06 2.78
C ASN A 189 -6.63 22.12 3.09
N PRO A 190 -7.45 22.65 2.17
CA PRO A 190 -8.89 22.44 2.21
C PRO A 190 -9.23 20.95 2.29
N LEU A 191 -10.14 20.58 3.19
CA LEU A 191 -10.63 19.23 3.30
C LEU A 191 -11.75 19.02 2.28
N LEU A 192 -11.51 18.13 1.32
CA LEU A 192 -12.50 17.77 0.29
C LEU A 192 -13.48 16.76 0.85
N THR A 193 -14.76 16.89 0.50
CA THR A 193 -15.78 15.89 0.81
C THR A 193 -15.59 14.64 -0.07
N PRO A 194 -16.09 13.46 0.36
CA PRO A 194 -16.06 12.25 -0.48
C PRO A 194 -16.66 12.46 -1.88
N ALA A 195 -17.71 13.29 -2.01
CA ALA A 195 -18.33 13.60 -3.29
C ALA A 195 -17.43 14.47 -4.20
N GLN A 196 -16.57 15.30 -3.62
CA GLN A 196 -15.59 16.10 -4.35
C GLN A 196 -14.36 15.27 -4.75
N ILE A 197 -14.07 14.20 -4.00
CA ILE A 197 -13.02 13.24 -4.31
C ILE A 197 -13.60 12.25 -5.34
N ASN A 198 -13.62 12.63 -6.61
CA ASN A 198 -14.07 11.77 -7.70
C ASN A 198 -12.98 10.75 -8.09
N ALA A 199 -12.76 9.73 -7.26
CA ALA A 199 -11.94 8.58 -7.60
C ALA A 199 -12.83 7.34 -7.70
N THR A 200 -12.94 6.77 -8.89
CA THR A 200 -13.77 5.58 -9.12
C THR A 200 -13.09 4.29 -8.67
N ASN A 201 -11.82 4.31 -8.25
CA ASN A 201 -11.02 3.11 -7.96
C ASN A 201 -11.34 2.00 -8.96
N ASP A 202 -11.11 2.31 -10.22
CA ASP A 202 -11.57 1.53 -11.38
C ASP A 202 -10.79 0.24 -11.61
N VAL A 203 -9.73 0.02 -10.82
CA VAL A 203 -8.97 -1.23 -10.76
C VAL A 203 -9.18 -1.96 -9.44
N PRO A 204 -9.20 -3.31 -9.44
CA PRO A 204 -9.24 -4.09 -8.20
C PRO A 204 -7.90 -4.00 -7.46
N VAL A 205 -7.85 -4.61 -6.27
CA VAL A 205 -6.57 -4.96 -5.64
C VAL A 205 -5.85 -5.98 -6.54
N MET A 206 -4.58 -5.71 -6.84
CA MET A 206 -3.74 -6.51 -7.73
C MET A 206 -2.49 -6.99 -6.99
N PHE A 207 -1.77 -7.95 -7.57
CA PHE A 207 -0.43 -8.43 -7.13
C PHE A 207 -0.37 -9.15 -5.78
N ALA A 208 -1.48 -9.28 -5.07
CA ALA A 208 -1.60 -10.14 -3.89
C ALA A 208 -1.26 -11.60 -4.23
N PRO A 209 -0.85 -12.44 -3.27
CA PRO A 209 -0.60 -13.85 -3.53
C PRO A 209 -1.83 -14.54 -4.16
N GLY A 210 -1.63 -15.20 -5.31
CA GLY A 210 -2.70 -15.80 -6.11
C GLY A 210 -3.28 -14.90 -7.20
N ASP A 211 -2.90 -13.61 -7.25
CA ASP A 211 -3.31 -12.68 -8.30
C ASP A 211 -2.49 -12.87 -9.60
N ALA A 212 -3.22 -12.88 -10.72
CA ALA A 212 -2.68 -13.13 -12.06
C ALA A 212 -2.56 -11.87 -12.93
N THR A 213 -2.59 -10.67 -12.35
CA THR A 213 -2.46 -9.41 -13.10
C THR A 213 -1.12 -9.37 -13.84
N ILE A 214 -1.19 -9.17 -15.16
CA ILE A 214 -0.04 -9.07 -16.05
C ILE A 214 0.35 -7.60 -16.20
N VAL A 215 1.64 -7.32 -16.00
CA VAL A 215 2.24 -5.99 -16.21
C VAL A 215 3.03 -6.03 -17.50
N GLN A 216 2.58 -5.28 -18.51
CA GLN A 216 3.32 -5.13 -19.76
C GLN A 216 4.48 -4.16 -19.57
N SER A 217 5.69 -4.63 -19.86
CA SER A 217 6.89 -3.81 -19.99
C SER A 217 7.04 -3.32 -21.43
N ALA A 218 7.82 -2.26 -21.63
CA ALA A 218 8.22 -1.91 -22.99
C ALA A 218 9.07 -3.06 -23.53
N ALA A 219 8.74 -3.58 -24.73
CA ALA A 219 9.67 -4.42 -25.45
C ALA A 219 10.96 -3.60 -25.61
N SER A 220 12.04 -4.02 -24.95
CA SER A 220 13.36 -3.50 -25.25
C SER A 220 13.55 -3.72 -26.75
N ASN A 221 13.71 -2.65 -27.53
CA ASN A 221 14.23 -2.71 -28.89
C ASN A 221 15.71 -3.13 -28.84
N ILE A 222 16.00 -4.26 -28.20
CA ILE A 222 17.25 -4.99 -28.34
C ILE A 222 16.87 -6.08 -29.33
N GLY A 223 17.26 -5.87 -30.59
CA GLY A 223 16.98 -6.84 -31.65
C GLY A 223 17.43 -8.23 -31.22
N GLY A 224 16.51 -9.19 -31.28
CA GLY A 224 16.81 -10.61 -31.13
C GLY A 224 15.97 -11.35 -30.10
N SER A 225 14.93 -12.01 -30.62
CA SER A 225 14.36 -13.28 -30.14
C SER A 225 13.53 -13.31 -28.85
N ASN A 226 12.31 -13.83 -29.03
CA ASN A 226 11.39 -14.41 -28.05
C ASN A 226 12.06 -14.89 -26.75
N GLY A 227 11.74 -14.22 -25.64
CA GLY A 227 12.04 -14.69 -24.30
C GLY A 227 11.31 -13.84 -23.27
N ASP A 228 10.35 -14.45 -22.57
CA ASP A 228 9.55 -13.85 -21.48
C ASP A 228 10.39 -13.61 -20.21
N GLY A 229 11.47 -12.85 -20.33
CA GLY A 229 12.40 -12.55 -19.24
C GLY A 229 12.50 -11.06 -18.96
N LEU A 230 12.20 -10.65 -17.73
CA LEU A 230 12.49 -9.31 -17.22
C LEU A 230 13.99 -9.17 -16.96
N GLY A 231 14.76 -8.90 -18.02
CA GLY A 231 16.18 -8.59 -17.94
C GLY A 231 16.91 -8.77 -19.27
N PRO A 232 18.09 -8.13 -19.46
CA PRO A 232 18.93 -8.41 -20.61
C PRO A 232 19.32 -9.90 -20.61
N THR A 233 19.26 -10.56 -21.77
CA THR A 233 19.72 -11.93 -21.94
C THR A 233 21.19 -12.03 -21.50
N LYS A 234 21.48 -12.81 -20.46
CA LYS A 234 22.87 -13.12 -20.08
C LYS A 234 23.57 -13.79 -21.27
N PRO A 235 24.69 -13.25 -21.79
CA PRO A 235 25.44 -13.92 -22.85
C PRO A 235 25.83 -15.33 -22.40
N GLY A 236 25.40 -16.34 -23.17
CA GLY A 236 25.66 -17.76 -22.87
C GLY A 236 24.59 -18.47 -22.02
N ALA A 237 23.43 -17.85 -21.75
CA ALA A 237 22.31 -18.53 -21.12
C ALA A 237 21.65 -19.52 -22.09
N ASN A 238 21.76 -20.82 -21.80
CA ASN A 238 21.07 -21.87 -22.54
C ASN A 238 19.75 -22.24 -21.85
N ALA A 239 18.78 -22.77 -22.59
CA ALA A 239 17.45 -23.17 -22.09
C ALA A 239 17.47 -24.12 -20.86
N GLY A 240 18.60 -24.80 -20.60
CA GLY A 240 18.79 -25.67 -19.43
C GLY A 240 19.32 -24.98 -18.16
N GLN A 241 19.53 -23.66 -18.15
CA GLN A 241 20.11 -22.92 -17.02
C GLN A 241 19.08 -22.08 -16.24
N GLY A 242 17.80 -22.13 -16.63
CA GLY A 242 16.72 -21.50 -15.88
C GLY A 242 16.28 -22.37 -14.70
N LEU A 243 15.96 -21.75 -13.57
CA LEU A 243 15.38 -22.41 -12.38
C LEU A 243 13.93 -22.91 -12.59
N GLY A 244 13.41 -22.87 -13.82
CA GLY A 244 12.07 -23.33 -14.21
C GLY A 244 11.97 -24.83 -14.50
N GLY A 245 12.80 -25.66 -13.88
CA GLY A 245 12.86 -27.11 -14.12
C GLY A 245 11.87 -27.95 -13.30
N ALA A 246 10.77 -27.39 -12.81
CA ALA A 246 9.73 -28.15 -12.13
C ALA A 246 8.57 -28.41 -13.11
N GLY A 247 8.74 -29.37 -14.02
CA GLY A 247 7.65 -29.75 -14.93
C GLY A 247 7.96 -30.76 -16.02
N ALA A 248 9.22 -31.10 -16.29
CA ALA A 248 9.54 -32.20 -17.20
C ALA A 248 9.54 -33.53 -16.43
N LEU A 249 8.36 -34.10 -16.19
CA LEU A 249 8.23 -35.52 -15.83
C LEU A 249 8.72 -36.36 -17.02
N ASN A 250 10.01 -36.69 -17.01
CA ASN A 250 10.56 -37.73 -17.85
C ASN A 250 10.07 -39.08 -17.33
N TRP A 251 9.30 -39.80 -18.15
CA TRP A 251 8.79 -41.16 -17.92
C TRP A 251 9.88 -42.20 -17.54
N ARG A 252 11.18 -41.87 -17.70
CA ARG A 252 12.30 -42.76 -17.40
C ARG A 252 12.91 -42.63 -15.99
N SER A 253 12.42 -41.75 -15.13
CA SER A 253 12.89 -41.68 -13.75
C SER A 253 12.08 -42.65 -12.87
N GLY A 254 12.59 -43.88 -12.76
CA GLY A 254 11.99 -44.95 -11.98
C GLY A 254 11.95 -44.63 -10.49
N ALA A 255 10.79 -44.17 -10.01
CA ALA A 255 10.45 -44.10 -8.59
C ALA A 255 8.94 -44.34 -8.33
N HIS A 256 8.23 -44.99 -9.26
CA HIS A 256 6.80 -45.28 -9.11
C HIS A 256 6.46 -46.76 -8.84
N TRP A 257 7.45 -47.61 -8.56
CA TRP A 257 7.21 -49.05 -8.31
C TRP A 257 7.10 -49.44 -6.83
N LEU A 258 7.16 -48.49 -5.89
CA LEU A 258 7.14 -48.82 -4.45
C LEU A 258 5.80 -48.54 -3.73
N CYS A 259 4.80 -47.97 -4.40
CA CYS A 259 3.48 -47.73 -3.78
C CYS A 259 2.34 -48.63 -4.28
N LEU A 260 2.52 -49.38 -5.38
CA LEU A 260 1.48 -50.30 -5.88
C LEU A 260 1.58 -51.72 -5.29
N ILE A 261 2.71 -52.10 -4.71
CA ILE A 261 2.84 -53.41 -4.03
C ILE A 261 2.18 -53.39 -2.64
N SER A 262 2.03 -52.21 -2.01
CA SER A 262 1.40 -52.08 -0.69
C SER A 262 -0.12 -52.22 -0.71
N ILE A 263 -0.77 -52.10 -1.87
CA ILE A 263 -2.23 -52.20 -2.00
C ILE A 263 -2.67 -53.62 -2.38
N ALA A 264 -1.82 -54.42 -3.03
CA ALA A 264 -2.17 -55.79 -3.42
C ALA A 264 -2.05 -56.83 -2.27
N VAL A 265 -1.39 -56.50 -1.15
CA VAL A 265 -1.30 -57.39 0.02
C VAL A 265 -2.43 -57.13 1.05
N ALA A 266 -3.25 -56.10 0.84
CA ALA A 266 -4.40 -55.80 1.71
C ALA A 266 -5.76 -56.29 1.17
N ILE A 267 -5.80 -56.89 -0.04
CA ILE A 267 -7.04 -57.44 -0.64
C ILE A 267 -6.79 -58.89 -1.09
N VAL A 268 -6.32 -59.70 -0.14
CA VAL A 268 -6.71 -61.11 -0.05
C VAL A 268 -7.60 -61.23 1.19
N PHE A 269 -8.75 -60.57 1.08
CA PHE A 269 -10.10 -61.06 1.38
C PHE A 269 -11.05 -60.34 0.43
#